data_AF-A0A7Y0SEI7-F1
#
_entry.id   AF-A0A7Y0SEI7-F1
#
_cell.length_a   1.000
_cell.length_b   1.000
_cell.length_c   1.000
_cell.angle_alpha   90.00
_cell.angle_beta   90.00
_cell.angle_gamma   90.00
#
_symmetry.space_group_name_H-M   'P 1'
#
loop_
_entity.id
_entity.type
_entity.pdbx_description
1 polymer ?
#
loop_
_entity_poly.entity_id
_entity_poly.type
_entity_poly.pdbx_seq_one_letter_code
_entity_poly.pdbx_strand_id
1 'polypeptide(L)'
;YPSGGEKQLIKILTNKEVPSGAIPADIGILVQNVGSLYAIKRAVIDGEPMIKRIVTLTGKTFKQPRNVWALLGTPVQALLDEFGYKADKK
;
A
#
# COMPACT_ATOMS: atom_id res chain seq x y z
N TYR A 1 -8.19 -12.00 -7.28
CA TYR A 1 -8.34 -10.53 -7.36
C TYR A 1 -7.54 -10.00 -8.56
N PRO A 2 -8.01 -10.25 -9.80
CA PRO A 2 -7.23 -9.94 -11.00
C PRO A 2 -7.11 -8.43 -11.28
N SER A 3 -7.99 -7.61 -10.70
CA SER A 3 -8.07 -6.15 -10.90
C SER A 3 -7.02 -5.34 -10.11
N GLY A 4 -6.18 -5.98 -9.29
CA GLY A 4 -5.13 -5.28 -8.54
C GLY A 4 -3.95 -4.82 -9.40
N GLY A 5 -3.77 -5.42 -10.58
CA GLY A 5 -2.74 -5.02 -11.53
C GLY A 5 -3.16 -3.83 -12.39
N GLU A 6 -2.22 -2.92 -12.66
CA GLU A 6 -2.48 -1.71 -13.44
C GLU A 6 -3.07 -2.01 -14.84
N LYS A 7 -2.59 -3.04 -15.52
CA LYS A 7 -3.06 -3.40 -16.88
C LYS A 7 -4.51 -3.84 -16.87
N GLN A 8 -4.91 -4.63 -15.87
CA GLN A 8 -6.30 -5.07 -15.70
C GLN A 8 -7.21 -3.89 -15.33
N LEU A 9 -6.75 -3.01 -14.45
CA LEU A 9 -7.51 -1.83 -14.06
C LEU A 9 -7.77 -0.89 -15.26
N ILE A 10 -6.74 -0.68 -16.09
CA ILE A 10 -6.86 0.10 -17.34
C ILE A 10 -7.90 -0.51 -18.27
N LYS A 11 -7.85 -1.82 -18.50
CA LYS A 11 -8.81 -2.51 -19.37
C LYS A 11 -10.23 -2.39 -18.85
N ILE A 12 -10.44 -2.62 -17.55
CA ILE A 12 -11.78 -2.57 -16.94
C ILE A 12 -12.39 -1.16 -17.04
N LEU A 13 -11.61 -0.11 -16.76
CA LEU A 13 -12.12 1.26 -16.68
C LEU A 13 -12.17 1.98 -18.03
N THR A 14 -11.29 1.66 -18.97
CA THR A 14 -11.11 2.42 -20.21
C THR A 14 -11.29 1.58 -21.49
N ASN A 15 -11.44 0.26 -21.34
CA ASN A 15 -11.43 -0.73 -22.42
C ASN A 15 -10.13 -0.78 -23.27
N LYS A 16 -9.10 -0.02 -22.90
CA LYS A 16 -7.77 -0.03 -23.54
C LYS A 16 -6.90 -1.17 -23.03
N GLU A 17 -5.95 -1.62 -23.84
CA GLU A 17 -4.96 -2.63 -23.46
C GLU A 17 -3.57 -2.04 -23.52
N VAL A 18 -2.74 -2.37 -22.52
CA VAL A 18 -1.31 -2.05 -22.54
C VAL A 18 -0.61 -3.16 -23.32
N PRO A 19 0.02 -2.85 -24.47
CA PRO A 19 0.71 -3.86 -25.28
C PRO A 19 1.75 -4.67 -24.49
N SER A 20 2.07 -5.86 -24.98
CA SER A 20 3.19 -6.63 -24.43
C SER A 20 4.49 -5.83 -24.56
N GLY A 21 5.28 -5.79 -23.49
CA GLY A 21 6.54 -5.02 -23.44
C GLY A 21 6.38 -3.50 -23.25
N ALA A 22 5.16 -2.95 -23.37
CA ALA A 22 4.88 -1.53 -23.13
C ALA A 22 4.45 -1.26 -21.69
N ILE A 23 4.54 0.01 -21.29
CA ILE A 23 4.06 0.54 -20.01
C ILE A 23 2.79 1.38 -20.21
N PRO A 24 1.94 1.57 -19.19
CA PRO A 24 0.73 2.40 -19.29
C PRO A 24 0.95 3.80 -19.86
N ALA A 25 2.11 4.41 -19.56
CA ALA A 25 2.46 5.74 -20.04
C ALA A 25 2.52 5.82 -21.58
N ASP A 26 2.88 4.73 -22.25
CA ASP A 26 2.95 4.66 -23.72
C ASP A 26 1.58 4.83 -24.39
N ILE A 27 0.49 4.56 -23.67
CA ILE A 27 -0.90 4.76 -24.13
C ILE A 27 -1.56 5.98 -23.48
N GLY A 28 -0.77 6.85 -22.85
CA GLY A 28 -1.22 8.09 -22.23
C GLY A 28 -1.97 7.90 -20.92
N ILE A 29 -1.71 6.80 -20.19
CA ILE A 29 -2.38 6.52 -18.91
C ILE A 29 -1.34 6.41 -17.79
N LEU A 30 -1.63 7.06 -16.67
CA LEU A 30 -0.90 6.89 -15.42
C LEU A 30 -1.82 6.26 -14.38
N VAL A 31 -1.33 5.21 -13.71
CA VAL A 31 -2.01 4.56 -12.60
C VAL A 31 -1.17 4.80 -11.34
N GLN A 32 -1.81 5.30 -10.28
CA GLN A 32 -1.13 5.55 -9.00
C GLN A 32 -1.90 4.92 -7.86
N ASN A 33 -1.17 4.35 -6.89
CA ASN A 33 -1.77 3.94 -5.64
C ASN A 33 -2.25 5.17 -4.86
N VAL A 34 -3.40 5.05 -4.19
CA VAL A 34 -3.98 6.15 -3.38
C VAL A 34 -3.01 6.63 -2.29
N GLY A 35 -2.28 5.71 -1.65
CA GLY A 35 -1.27 6.05 -0.64
C GLY A 35 -0.11 6.87 -1.21
N SER A 36 0.28 6.64 -2.47
CA SER A 36 1.30 7.45 -3.15
C SER A 36 0.80 8.87 -3.40
N LEU A 37 -0.42 9.04 -3.90
CA LEU A 37 -1.02 10.38 -4.08
C LEU A 37 -1.16 11.12 -2.75
N TYR A 38 -1.58 10.42 -1.69
CA TYR A 38 -1.65 10.99 -0.35
C TYR A 38 -0.27 11.47 0.15
N ALA A 39 0.78 10.66 -0.01
CA ALA A 39 2.14 11.03 0.37
C ALA A 39 2.67 12.22 -0.43
N ILE A 40 2.42 12.28 -1.75
CA ILE A 40 2.79 13.40 -2.61
C ILE A 40 2.13 14.69 -2.13
N LYS A 41 0.82 14.66 -1.83
CA LYS A 41 0.09 15.82 -1.28
C LYS A 41 0.78 16.32 -0.01
N ARG A 42 1.03 15.43 0.97
CA ARG A 42 1.69 15.80 2.25
C ARG A 42 3.06 16.44 2.00
N ALA A 43 3.88 15.84 1.14
CA ALA A 43 5.22 16.34 0.86
C ALA A 43 5.24 17.69 0.17
N VAL A 44 4.41 17.88 -0.86
CA VAL A 44 4.45 19.07 -1.73
C VAL A 44 3.61 20.21 -1.18
N ILE A 45 2.40 19.92 -0.68
CA ILE A 45 1.46 20.94 -0.21
C ILE A 45 1.67 21.25 1.27
N ASP A 46 1.83 20.22 2.10
CA ASP A 46 1.90 20.41 3.55
C ASP A 46 3.34 20.58 4.05
N GLY A 47 4.35 20.40 3.19
CA GLY A 47 5.77 20.44 3.56
C GLY A 47 6.20 19.28 4.45
N GLU A 48 5.40 18.22 4.50
CA GLU A 48 5.62 17.08 5.39
C GLU A 48 6.17 15.88 4.63
N PRO A 49 7.44 15.49 4.83
CA PRO A 49 7.98 14.32 4.17
C PRO A 49 7.31 13.04 4.65
N MET A 50 7.36 12.00 3.81
CA MET A 50 6.84 10.68 4.18
C MET A 50 7.73 10.02 5.23
N ILE A 51 7.36 10.17 6.51
CA ILE A 51 8.06 9.55 7.64
C ILE A 51 7.34 8.31 8.19
N LYS A 52 6.09 8.08 7.78
CA LYS A 52 5.25 6.98 8.26
C LYS A 52 4.38 6.41 7.15
N ARG A 53 3.98 5.15 7.31
CA ARG A 53 3.05 4.44 6.42
C ARG A 53 2.03 3.64 7.19
N ILE A 54 0.91 3.32 6.56
CA ILE A 54 -0.07 2.39 7.13
C ILE A 54 0.50 0.97 7.03
N VAL A 55 0.44 0.23 8.14
CA VAL A 55 0.73 -1.20 8.22
C VAL A 55 -0.53 -1.92 8.73
N THR A 56 -0.95 -2.95 8.02
CA THR A 56 -2.07 -3.81 8.45
C THR A 56 -1.54 -4.95 9.31
N LEU A 57 -1.92 -4.95 10.58
CA LEU A 57 -1.68 -6.05 11.51
C LEU A 57 -2.91 -6.95 11.53
N THR A 58 -2.76 -8.19 11.08
CA THR A 58 -3.87 -9.14 10.90
C THR A 58 -3.45 -10.57 11.22
N GLY A 59 -4.44 -11.46 11.37
CA GLY A 59 -4.26 -12.84 11.80
C GLY A 59 -4.89 -13.12 13.18
N LYS A 60 -5.14 -14.40 13.47
CA LYS A 60 -5.80 -14.85 14.71
C LYS A 60 -4.95 -14.65 15.97
N THR A 61 -3.66 -14.44 15.78
CA THR A 61 -2.64 -14.24 16.83
C THR A 61 -2.65 -12.83 17.41
N PHE A 62 -3.35 -11.89 16.77
CA PHE A 62 -3.64 -10.58 17.33
C PHE A 62 -5.00 -10.57 18.00
N LYS A 63 -5.09 -10.07 19.23
CA LYS A 63 -6.38 -9.87 19.92
C LYS A 63 -7.27 -8.86 19.17
N GLN A 64 -6.67 -7.86 18.52
CA GLN A 64 -7.37 -6.83 17.77
C GLN A 64 -6.62 -6.52 16.46
N PRO A 65 -6.90 -7.24 15.37
CA PRO A 65 -6.43 -6.88 14.03
C PRO A 65 -6.79 -5.43 13.67
N ARG A 66 -5.86 -4.67 13.10
CA ARG A 66 -6.06 -3.26 12.75
C ARG A 66 -5.01 -2.73 11.79
N ASN A 67 -5.31 -1.56 11.23
CA ASN A 67 -4.34 -0.73 10.54
C ASN A 67 -3.69 0.24 11.54
N VAL A 68 -2.38 0.42 11.45
CA VAL A 68 -1.60 1.33 12.30
C VAL A 68 -0.71 2.21 11.45
N TRP A 69 -0.42 3.42 11.92
CA TRP A 69 0.64 4.25 11.36
C TRP A 69 1.97 3.85 11.98
N ALA A 70 2.90 3.33 11.16
CA ALA A 70 4.25 2.97 11.60
C ALA A 70 5.27 3.93 10.97
N LEU A 71 6.25 4.39 11.76
CA LEU A 71 7.37 5.15 11.22
C LEU A 71 8.19 4.26 10.29
N LEU A 72 8.79 4.87 9.27
CA LEU A 72 9.73 4.18 8.41
C LEU A 72 10.95 3.78 9.25
N GLY A 73 11.35 2.50 9.13
CA GLY A 73 12.43 1.93 9.93
C GLY A 73 11.99 1.30 11.26
N THR A 74 10.73 1.44 11.69
CA THR A 74 10.24 0.72 12.87
C THR A 74 10.40 -0.80 12.65
N PRO A 75 11.12 -1.52 13.55
CA PRO A 75 11.25 -2.96 13.44
C PRO A 75 9.89 -3.66 13.50
N VAL A 76 9.71 -4.72 12.72
CA VAL A 76 8.47 -5.52 12.77
C VAL A 76 8.21 -6.00 14.19
N GLN A 77 9.25 -6.47 14.89
CA GLN A 77 9.14 -6.93 16.28
C GLN A 77 8.55 -5.88 17.22
N ALA A 78 8.93 -4.59 17.06
CA ALA A 78 8.38 -3.52 17.87
C ALA A 78 6.85 -3.39 17.69
N LEU A 79 6.34 -3.53 16.46
CA LEU A 79 4.91 -3.56 16.19
C LEU A 79 4.24 -4.82 16.75
N LEU A 80 4.90 -5.98 16.68
CA LEU A 80 4.36 -7.22 17.24
C LEU A 80 4.19 -7.11 18.76
N ASP A 81 5.21 -6.59 19.45
CA ASP A 81 5.22 -6.44 20.90
C ASP A 81 4.19 -5.39 21.36
N GLU A 82 4.18 -4.22 20.73
CA GLU A 82 3.26 -3.11 21.06
C GLU A 82 1.79 -3.52 20.87
N PHE A 83 1.48 -4.26 19.81
CA PHE A 83 0.12 -4.66 19.48
C PHE A 83 -0.24 -6.08 19.97
N GLY A 84 0.56 -6.65 20.87
CA GLY A 84 0.20 -7.84 21.63
C GLY A 84 0.08 -9.10 20.77
N TYR A 85 0.96 -9.26 19.77
CA TYR A 85 1.08 -10.49 19.00
C TYR A 85 1.42 -11.67 19.91
N LYS A 86 0.74 -12.80 19.73
CA LYS A 86 1.07 -14.06 20.40
C LYS A 86 1.33 -15.12 19.35
N ALA A 87 2.57 -15.60 19.26
CA ALA A 87 2.90 -16.71 18.39
C ALA A 87 2.05 -17.93 18.75
N ASP A 88 1.53 -18.62 17.74
CA ASP A 88 0.86 -19.91 17.94
C ASP A 88 1.85 -20.88 18.58
N LYS A 89 1.41 -21.59 19.62
CA LYS A 89 2.18 -22.72 20.16
C LYS A 89 2.16 -23.80 19.08
N LYS A 90 3.33 -24.09 18.50
CA LYS A 90 3.52 -25.26 17.62
C LYS A 90 3.20 -26.55 18.38
#